data_AF-A0A938NVT6-F1
#
_entry.id   AF-A0A938NVT6-F1
#
_cell.length_a   1.000
_cell.length_b   1.000
_cell.length_c   1.000
_cell.angle_alpha   90.00
_cell.angle_beta   90.00
_cell.angle_gamma   90.00
#
_symmetry.space_group_name_H-M   'P 1'
#
loop_
_entity.id
_entity.type
_entity.pdbx_description
1 polymer ?
#
loop_
_entity_poly.entity_id
_entity_poly.type
_entity_poly.pdbx_seq_one_letter_code
_entity_poly.pdbx_strand_id
1 'polypeptide(L)'
;YNFSTKIESLIDTETDKSINFLAFSFTRYTIANEMKGEYNPPFKMVRGVFDYSQGNDSASVYMEMKGIGPYGWNPPAKVFLDNYSGLMHSKYIIIDADSASSNPFVQTGSYNYTNRGTFGNDENVLVVFDSIVVNQYYQDFVKRLTDAGGSIGIHNITGNVPLKYELYQNYPNPFNPATVIRFSLPVNGHVKLSVYDILGREVSVLLNQKINPGTYETEWNASEYPSGVYFYTLKTDNFSQTKKMVLIK
;
A
#
# COMPACT_ATOMS: atom_id res chain seq x y z
N TYR A 1 -5.52 18.04 -27.13
CA TYR A 1 -4.73 17.30 -26.13
C TYR A 1 -5.53 16.06 -25.77
N ASN A 2 -5.00 14.85 -25.95
CA ASN A 2 -5.74 13.62 -25.67
C ASN A 2 -5.40 13.16 -24.24
N PHE A 3 -6.40 13.15 -23.35
CA PHE A 3 -6.20 12.76 -21.94
C PHE A 3 -5.67 11.34 -21.80
N SER A 4 -6.16 10.41 -22.63
CA SER A 4 -5.74 9.01 -22.59
C SER A 4 -4.26 8.86 -22.86
N THR A 5 -3.75 9.48 -23.93
CA THR A 5 -2.33 9.37 -24.28
C THR A 5 -1.43 9.99 -23.22
N LYS A 6 -1.91 11.02 -22.50
CA LYS A 6 -1.16 11.61 -21.40
C LYS A 6 -1.17 10.72 -20.16
N ILE A 7 -2.29 10.07 -19.84
CA ILE A 7 -2.39 9.11 -18.74
C ILE A 7 -1.53 7.88 -19.03
N GLU A 8 -1.58 7.34 -20.25
CA GLU A 8 -0.71 6.24 -20.72
C GLU A 8 0.76 6.60 -20.53
N SER A 9 1.19 7.75 -21.06
CA SER A 9 2.57 8.22 -20.90
C SER A 9 2.97 8.39 -19.43
N LEU A 10 2.08 8.87 -18.56
CA LEU A 10 2.39 9.00 -17.13
C LEU A 10 2.50 7.64 -16.43
N ILE A 11 1.70 6.66 -16.82
CA ILE A 11 1.81 5.30 -16.28
C ILE A 11 3.16 4.69 -16.67
N ASP A 12 3.53 4.78 -17.95
CA ASP A 12 4.81 4.26 -18.48
C ASP A 12 6.02 4.93 -17.80
N THR A 13 6.03 6.26 -17.70
CA THR A 13 7.25 6.97 -17.26
C THR A 13 7.41 7.12 -15.76
N GLU A 14 6.32 7.04 -14.98
CA GLU A 14 6.36 7.36 -13.55
C GLU A 14 6.08 6.15 -12.63
N THR A 15 5.72 4.98 -13.15
CA THR A 15 5.39 3.82 -12.30
C THR A 15 6.66 3.08 -11.85
N ASP A 16 7.03 3.23 -10.58
CA ASP A 16 8.10 2.47 -9.93
C ASP A 16 7.62 1.21 -9.23
N LYS A 17 6.44 1.24 -8.59
CA LYS A 17 5.98 0.24 -7.61
C LYS A 17 4.50 -0.12 -7.69
N SER A 18 3.60 0.83 -7.93
CA SER A 18 2.19 0.52 -7.93
C SER A 18 1.32 1.47 -8.72
N ILE A 19 0.24 0.87 -9.23
CA ILE A 19 -0.88 1.55 -9.85
C ILE A 19 -2.11 1.16 -9.05
N ASN A 20 -2.74 2.14 -8.41
CA ASN A 20 -3.93 1.94 -7.60
C ASN A 20 -5.06 2.80 -8.16
N PHE A 21 -6.27 2.27 -8.34
CA PHE A 21 -7.35 3.07 -8.95
C PHE A 21 -8.74 2.77 -8.39
N LEU A 22 -9.59 3.78 -8.40
CA LEU A 22 -11.04 3.63 -8.32
C LEU A 22 -11.64 4.11 -9.63
N ALA A 23 -12.45 3.28 -10.26
CA ALA A 23 -13.08 3.61 -11.53
C ALA A 23 -14.57 3.30 -11.53
N PHE A 24 -15.38 4.34 -11.73
CA PHE A 24 -16.79 4.17 -12.06
C PHE A 24 -16.95 3.38 -13.36
N SER A 25 -16.44 3.88 -14.50
CA SER A 25 -16.50 3.17 -15.78
C SER A 25 -15.13 3.13 -16.44
N PHE A 26 -14.69 1.93 -16.84
CA PHE A 26 -13.36 1.70 -17.42
C PHE A 26 -13.44 0.63 -18.52
N THR A 27 -13.47 1.12 -19.76
CA THR A 27 -13.59 0.31 -21.00
C THR A 27 -12.47 0.59 -22.00
N ARG A 28 -11.52 1.47 -21.64
CA ARG A 28 -10.44 1.91 -22.53
C ARG A 28 -9.21 1.02 -22.38
N TYR A 29 -9.15 0.00 -23.23
CA TYR A 29 -8.09 -1.02 -23.22
C TYR A 29 -6.66 -0.47 -23.37
N THR A 30 -6.45 0.68 -24.01
CA THR A 30 -5.08 1.25 -24.15
C THR A 30 -4.48 1.60 -22.79
N ILE A 31 -5.26 2.22 -21.90
CA ILE A 31 -4.83 2.53 -20.53
C ILE A 31 -4.61 1.23 -19.74
N ALA A 32 -5.52 0.26 -19.86
CA ALA A 32 -5.36 -1.03 -19.18
C ALA A 32 -4.10 -1.78 -19.67
N ASN A 33 -3.82 -1.76 -20.97
CA ASN A 33 -2.63 -2.39 -21.55
C ASN A 33 -1.34 -1.73 -21.06
N GLU A 34 -1.33 -0.41 -20.89
CA GLU A 34 -0.18 0.30 -20.31
C GLU A 34 0.04 -0.13 -18.85
N MET A 35 -1.04 -0.19 -18.05
CA MET A 35 -0.96 -0.74 -16.69
C MET A 35 -0.47 -2.19 -16.66
N LYS A 36 -0.84 -3.00 -17.66
CA LYS A 36 -0.39 -4.40 -17.81
C LYS A 36 1.10 -4.47 -18.14
N GLY A 37 1.61 -3.55 -18.97
CA GLY A 37 3.04 -3.44 -19.30
C GLY A 37 3.90 -3.22 -18.06
N GLU A 38 3.42 -2.36 -17.15
CA GLU A 38 4.08 -2.10 -15.86
C GLU A 38 3.86 -3.20 -14.81
N TYR A 39 2.88 -4.08 -14.99
CA TYR A 39 2.50 -5.05 -13.98
C TYR A 39 3.49 -6.22 -13.89
N ASN A 40 4.25 -6.26 -12.79
CA ASN A 40 5.25 -7.29 -12.52
C ASN A 40 5.28 -7.66 -11.02
N PRO A 41 4.28 -8.40 -10.52
CA PRO A 41 4.20 -8.73 -9.10
C PRO A 41 5.33 -9.69 -8.67
N PRO A 42 5.84 -9.57 -7.42
CA PRO A 42 5.39 -8.64 -6.39
C PRO A 42 6.03 -7.24 -6.46
N PHE A 43 6.85 -6.97 -7.48
CA PHE A 43 7.69 -5.76 -7.54
C PHE A 43 6.94 -4.51 -8.02
N LYS A 44 6.04 -4.68 -9.00
CA LYS A 44 5.12 -3.66 -9.49
C LYS A 44 3.69 -4.19 -9.47
N MET A 45 2.80 -3.53 -8.73
CA MET A 45 1.47 -4.05 -8.42
C MET A 45 0.37 -3.17 -9.03
N VAL A 46 -0.59 -3.79 -9.72
CA VAL A 46 -1.84 -3.14 -10.13
C VAL A 46 -2.97 -3.57 -9.19
N ARG A 47 -3.69 -2.60 -8.64
CA ARG A 47 -4.80 -2.81 -7.70
C ARG A 47 -5.95 -1.86 -8.04
N GLY A 48 -7.18 -2.32 -7.92
CA GLY A 48 -8.30 -1.46 -8.29
C GLY A 48 -9.64 -1.90 -7.74
N VAL A 49 -10.57 -0.95 -7.66
CA VAL A 49 -11.99 -1.24 -7.42
C VAL A 49 -12.81 -0.60 -8.52
N PHE A 50 -13.76 -1.37 -9.04
CA PHE A 50 -14.72 -0.95 -10.04
C PHE A 50 -16.08 -0.78 -9.39
N ASP A 51 -16.91 0.10 -9.94
CA ASP A 51 -18.33 0.09 -9.59
C ASP A 51 -18.93 -1.28 -9.93
N TYR A 52 -19.87 -1.76 -9.10
CA TYR A 52 -20.44 -3.10 -9.27
C TYR A 52 -21.12 -3.29 -10.63
N SER A 53 -21.95 -2.33 -11.05
CA SER A 53 -22.71 -2.45 -12.30
C SER A 53 -21.81 -2.22 -13.50
N GLN A 54 -20.98 -1.19 -13.47
CA GLN A 54 -20.12 -0.84 -14.59
C GLN A 54 -18.96 -1.83 -14.75
N GLY A 55 -18.44 -2.38 -13.65
CA GLY A 55 -17.41 -3.42 -13.67
C GLY A 55 -17.88 -4.73 -14.30
N ASN A 56 -19.18 -5.05 -14.19
CA ASN A 56 -19.81 -6.20 -14.85
C ASN A 56 -20.30 -5.93 -16.29
N ASP A 57 -20.12 -4.71 -16.80
CA ASP A 57 -20.41 -4.43 -18.21
C ASP A 57 -19.48 -5.25 -19.13
N SER A 58 -20.01 -5.77 -20.23
CA SER A 58 -19.25 -6.62 -21.16
C SER A 58 -18.02 -5.94 -21.79
N ALA A 59 -18.02 -4.61 -21.90
CA ALA A 59 -16.90 -3.82 -22.42
C ALA A 59 -15.92 -3.40 -21.32
N SER A 60 -16.20 -3.70 -20.06
CA SER A 60 -15.31 -3.39 -18.93
C SER A 60 -14.01 -4.19 -19.03
N VAL A 61 -12.90 -3.53 -18.68
CA VAL A 61 -11.59 -4.19 -18.58
C VAL A 61 -11.47 -5.09 -17.34
N TYR A 62 -12.47 -5.07 -16.44
CA TYR A 62 -12.46 -5.80 -15.17
C TYR A 62 -12.18 -7.30 -15.32
N MET A 63 -12.92 -8.00 -16.21
CA MET A 63 -12.75 -9.44 -16.39
C MET A 63 -11.36 -9.80 -16.92
N GLU A 64 -10.84 -9.00 -17.85
CA GLU A 64 -9.49 -9.19 -18.38
C GLU A 64 -8.44 -8.99 -17.27
N MET A 65 -8.55 -7.93 -16.48
CA MET A 65 -7.66 -7.67 -15.34
C MET A 65 -7.74 -8.78 -14.28
N LYS A 66 -8.91 -9.42 -14.10
CA LYS A 66 -9.09 -10.63 -13.24
C LYS A 66 -8.47 -11.90 -13.81
N GLY A 67 -7.87 -11.85 -15.00
CA GLY A 67 -7.31 -13.03 -15.66
C GLY A 67 -8.38 -13.92 -16.31
N ILE A 68 -9.58 -13.39 -16.57
CA ILE A 68 -10.70 -14.14 -17.15
C ILE A 68 -10.84 -13.78 -18.62
N GLY A 69 -11.05 -14.81 -19.46
CA GLY A 69 -11.22 -14.67 -20.90
C GLY A 69 -9.91 -14.78 -21.69
N PRO A 70 -9.97 -14.69 -23.03
CA PRO A 70 -8.84 -14.98 -23.91
C PRO A 70 -7.67 -13.99 -23.80
N TYR A 71 -7.93 -12.78 -23.28
CA TYR A 71 -6.91 -11.73 -23.09
C TYR A 71 -6.53 -11.52 -21.62
N GLY A 72 -7.03 -12.38 -20.72
CA GLY A 72 -6.85 -12.27 -19.28
C GLY A 72 -5.40 -12.02 -18.87
N TRP A 73 -5.20 -11.15 -17.89
CA TRP A 73 -3.89 -10.89 -17.32
C TRP A 73 -3.37 -12.13 -16.60
N ASN A 74 -2.09 -12.43 -16.82
CA ASN A 74 -1.40 -13.53 -16.16
C ASN A 74 -0.04 -13.04 -15.63
N PRO A 75 0.14 -12.92 -14.30
CA PRO A 75 -0.85 -13.21 -13.26
C PRO A 75 -2.05 -12.23 -13.26
N PRO A 76 -3.17 -12.57 -12.61
CA PRO A 76 -4.30 -11.64 -12.46
C PRO A 76 -3.96 -10.43 -11.57
N ALA A 77 -4.43 -9.25 -11.95
CA ALA A 77 -4.36 -8.07 -11.10
C ALA A 77 -5.29 -8.17 -9.88
N LYS A 78 -4.97 -7.42 -8.83
CA LYS A 78 -5.79 -7.36 -7.61
C LYS A 78 -6.94 -6.37 -7.76
N VAL A 79 -7.92 -6.74 -8.58
CA VAL A 79 -9.10 -5.91 -8.83
C VAL A 79 -10.38 -6.53 -8.24
N PHE A 80 -11.29 -5.66 -7.81
CA PHE A 80 -12.52 -6.02 -7.09
C PHE A 80 -13.70 -5.19 -7.59
N LEU A 81 -14.91 -5.70 -7.38
CA LEU A 81 -16.14 -4.93 -7.54
C LEU A 81 -16.51 -4.31 -6.20
N ASP A 82 -16.99 -3.07 -6.22
CA ASP A 82 -17.51 -2.43 -5.02
C ASP A 82 -18.70 -3.21 -4.46
N ASN A 83 -18.86 -3.16 -3.13
CA ASN A 83 -19.85 -3.96 -2.40
C ASN A 83 -20.90 -3.10 -1.67
N TYR A 84 -20.96 -1.81 -1.98
CA TYR A 84 -21.97 -0.90 -1.44
C TYR A 84 -23.22 -0.84 -2.33
N SER A 85 -24.38 -0.55 -1.73
CA SER A 85 -25.65 -0.42 -2.45
C SER A 85 -25.79 0.89 -3.26
N GLY A 86 -24.81 1.81 -3.13
CA GLY A 86 -24.74 3.05 -3.90
C GLY A 86 -23.77 2.96 -5.08
N LEU A 87 -23.66 4.04 -5.86
CA LEU A 87 -22.72 4.10 -6.98
C LEU A 87 -21.30 4.40 -6.48
N MET A 88 -20.33 3.60 -6.91
CA MET A 88 -18.92 3.94 -6.74
C MET A 88 -18.52 4.90 -7.86
N HIS A 89 -18.84 6.18 -7.68
CA HIS A 89 -18.69 7.18 -8.74
C HIS A 89 -17.30 7.86 -8.77
N SER A 90 -16.29 7.30 -8.09
CA SER A 90 -14.92 7.83 -8.11
C SER A 90 -14.24 7.56 -9.46
N LYS A 91 -13.41 8.50 -9.92
CA LYS A 91 -12.52 8.31 -11.07
C LYS A 91 -11.13 8.85 -10.72
N TYR A 92 -10.23 7.96 -10.31
CA TYR A 92 -8.83 8.34 -10.13
C TYR A 92 -7.88 7.17 -10.28
N ILE A 93 -6.65 7.48 -10.69
CA ILE A 93 -5.49 6.60 -10.67
C ILE A 93 -4.42 7.25 -9.79
N ILE A 94 -3.82 6.46 -8.92
CA ILE A 94 -2.74 6.82 -8.02
C ILE A 94 -1.53 6.00 -8.42
N ILE A 95 -0.41 6.67 -8.67
CA ILE A 95 0.88 6.04 -8.92
C ILE A 95 1.75 6.15 -7.67
N ASP A 96 2.30 5.01 -7.27
CA ASP A 96 3.35 4.83 -6.27
C ASP A 96 3.14 5.45 -4.89
N ALA A 97 1.90 5.69 -4.48
CA ALA A 97 1.60 6.19 -3.14
C ALA A 97 2.06 5.25 -2.01
N ASP A 98 2.33 3.98 -2.31
CA ASP A 98 2.83 2.97 -1.37
C ASP A 98 4.37 2.85 -1.36
N SER A 99 5.08 3.78 -2.01
CA SER A 99 6.53 3.81 -2.12
C SER A 99 7.09 5.11 -1.55
N ALA A 100 7.85 5.02 -0.46
CA ALA A 100 8.46 6.19 0.19
C ALA A 100 9.59 6.83 -0.65
N SER A 101 10.08 6.15 -1.69
CA SER A 101 11.19 6.60 -2.53
C SER A 101 10.78 7.07 -3.93
N SER A 102 9.49 6.98 -4.27
CA SER A 102 8.97 7.42 -5.57
C SER A 102 8.51 8.88 -5.54
N ASN A 103 8.12 9.40 -6.70
CA ASN A 103 7.42 10.66 -6.85
C ASN A 103 5.93 10.39 -7.10
N PRO A 104 5.11 10.19 -6.05
CA PRO A 104 3.75 9.74 -6.24
C PRO A 104 2.88 10.84 -6.84
N PHE A 105 1.92 10.45 -7.66
CA PHE A 105 0.91 11.37 -8.18
C PHE A 105 -0.48 10.74 -8.18
N VAL A 106 -1.50 11.59 -8.20
CA VAL A 106 -2.88 11.18 -8.43
C VAL A 106 -3.42 11.91 -9.64
N GLN A 107 -4.00 11.16 -10.56
CA GLN A 107 -4.86 11.67 -11.60
C GLN A 107 -6.31 11.52 -11.15
N THR A 108 -7.08 12.61 -11.19
CA THR A 108 -8.52 12.60 -10.85
C THR A 108 -9.31 13.55 -11.76
N GLY A 109 -10.64 13.58 -11.64
CA GLY A 109 -11.51 14.47 -12.39
C GLY A 109 -12.87 13.84 -12.72
N SER A 110 -13.52 14.34 -13.76
CA SER A 110 -14.79 13.79 -14.27
C SER A 110 -14.59 12.61 -15.22
N TYR A 111 -13.38 12.50 -15.79
CA TYR A 111 -13.03 11.58 -16.86
C TYR A 111 -13.23 10.10 -16.49
N ASN A 112 -14.22 9.47 -17.14
CA ASN A 112 -14.31 8.01 -17.18
C ASN A 112 -13.34 7.45 -18.22
N TYR A 113 -12.63 6.36 -17.89
CA TYR A 113 -11.64 5.72 -18.76
C TYR A 113 -12.32 4.95 -19.91
N THR A 114 -12.94 5.69 -20.84
CA THR A 114 -13.81 5.17 -21.91
C THR A 114 -13.58 5.96 -23.21
N ASN A 115 -13.99 5.41 -24.36
CA ASN A 115 -13.91 6.14 -25.63
C ASN A 115 -14.74 7.43 -25.64
N ARG A 116 -15.92 7.42 -25.00
CA ARG A 116 -16.77 8.64 -24.88
C ARG A 116 -16.10 9.69 -24.01
N GLY A 117 -15.54 9.30 -22.86
CA GLY A 117 -14.79 10.24 -22.01
C GLY A 117 -13.62 10.90 -22.72
N THR A 118 -12.94 10.21 -23.64
CA THR A 118 -11.78 10.79 -24.33
C THR A 118 -12.10 11.60 -25.58
N PHE A 119 -13.14 11.21 -26.32
CA PHE A 119 -13.37 11.76 -27.67
C PHE A 119 -14.75 12.40 -27.85
N GLY A 120 -15.69 12.17 -26.94
CA GLY A 120 -17.08 12.59 -27.09
C GLY A 120 -17.57 13.58 -26.04
N ASN A 121 -17.05 13.50 -24.81
CA ASN A 121 -17.51 14.30 -23.68
C ASN A 121 -16.54 15.43 -23.38
N ASP A 122 -17.08 16.52 -22.83
CA ASP A 122 -16.29 17.55 -22.18
C ASP A 122 -15.90 17.07 -20.77
N GLU A 123 -14.68 16.57 -20.64
CA GLU A 123 -14.14 16.05 -19.38
C GLU A 123 -13.02 16.94 -18.85
N ASN A 124 -12.83 16.93 -17.54
CA ASN A 124 -11.67 17.51 -16.89
C ASN A 124 -10.80 16.42 -16.25
N VAL A 125 -9.49 16.63 -16.33
CA VAL A 125 -8.48 15.79 -15.68
C VAL A 125 -7.51 16.71 -14.94
N LEU A 126 -7.27 16.42 -13.67
CA LEU A 126 -6.24 17.03 -12.86
C LEU A 126 -5.20 15.97 -12.50
N VAL A 127 -3.93 16.31 -12.66
CA VAL A 127 -2.79 15.48 -12.21
C VAL A 127 -2.08 16.26 -11.12
N VAL A 128 -1.94 15.66 -9.94
CA VAL A 128 -1.38 16.31 -8.76
C VAL A 128 -0.14 15.54 -8.30
N PHE A 129 1.01 16.20 -8.38
CA PHE A 129 2.28 15.76 -7.81
C PHE A 129 2.49 16.39 -6.44
N ASP A 130 1.73 15.90 -5.46
CA ASP A 130 1.81 16.34 -4.07
C ASP A 130 1.56 15.14 -3.16
N SER A 131 2.56 14.78 -2.35
CA SER A 131 2.51 13.56 -1.54
C SER A 131 1.42 13.60 -0.47
N ILE A 132 1.02 14.78 0.01
CA ILE A 132 -0.05 14.94 1.02
C ILE A 132 -1.40 14.68 0.35
N VAL A 133 -1.65 15.29 -0.81
CA VAL A 133 -2.88 15.07 -1.58
C VAL A 133 -2.98 13.61 -2.00
N VAL A 134 -1.89 13.05 -2.54
CA VAL A 134 -1.86 11.66 -2.99
C VAL A 134 -2.13 10.69 -1.84
N ASN A 135 -1.55 10.93 -0.66
CA ASN A 135 -1.82 10.13 0.53
C ASN A 135 -3.30 10.15 0.93
N GLN A 136 -3.99 11.29 0.79
CA GLN A 136 -5.43 11.37 1.10
C GLN A 136 -6.27 10.50 0.15
N TYR A 137 -5.98 10.53 -1.15
CA TYR A 137 -6.61 9.64 -2.14
C TYR A 137 -6.25 8.17 -1.89
N TYR A 138 -5.01 7.91 -1.49
CA TYR A 138 -4.54 6.57 -1.19
C TYR A 138 -5.25 5.96 0.02
N GLN A 139 -5.53 6.74 1.07
CA GLN A 139 -6.32 6.29 2.21
C GLN A 139 -7.77 5.95 1.83
N ASP A 140 -8.41 6.77 1.00
CA ASP A 140 -9.75 6.47 0.44
C ASP A 140 -9.71 5.17 -0.38
N PHE A 141 -8.72 5.03 -1.26
CA PHE A 141 -8.50 3.83 -2.05
C PHE A 141 -8.36 2.58 -1.19
N VAL A 142 -7.51 2.63 -0.14
CA VAL A 142 -7.28 1.52 0.78
C VAL A 142 -8.59 1.11 1.46
N LYS A 143 -9.39 2.09 1.92
CA LYS A 143 -10.68 1.81 2.56
C LYS A 143 -11.62 1.10 1.59
N ARG A 144 -11.78 1.63 0.38
CA ARG A 144 -12.67 1.05 -0.64
C ARG A 144 -12.21 -0.32 -1.10
N LEU A 145 -10.91 -0.51 -1.31
CA LEU A 145 -10.33 -1.81 -1.65
C LEU A 145 -10.63 -2.84 -0.55
N THR A 146 -10.47 -2.46 0.72
CA THR A 146 -10.72 -3.37 1.86
C THR A 146 -12.18 -3.75 1.97
N ASP A 147 -13.10 -2.79 1.81
CA ASP A 147 -14.54 -3.06 1.85
C ASP A 147 -15.01 -3.96 0.70
N ALA A 148 -14.36 -3.83 -0.47
CA ALA A 148 -14.57 -4.70 -1.63
C ALA A 148 -13.91 -6.10 -1.50
N GLY A 149 -13.25 -6.38 -0.37
CA GLY A 149 -12.62 -7.67 -0.07
C GLY A 149 -11.15 -7.80 -0.53
N GLY A 150 -10.54 -6.71 -0.98
CA GLY A 150 -9.14 -6.64 -1.35
C GLY A 150 -8.18 -6.30 -0.21
N SER A 151 -6.88 -6.30 -0.52
CA SER A 151 -5.83 -5.90 0.41
C SER A 151 -4.63 -5.33 -0.34
N ILE A 152 -4.01 -4.30 0.21
CA ILE A 152 -2.66 -3.88 -0.15
C ILE A 152 -1.69 -4.65 0.75
N GLY A 153 -0.55 -5.08 0.21
CA GLY A 153 0.57 -5.77 0.89
C GLY A 153 0.37 -6.12 2.37
N ILE A 154 0.19 -7.42 2.64
CA ILE A 154 0.00 -8.07 3.94
C ILE A 154 -1.33 -7.68 4.61
N HIS A 155 -2.30 -8.59 4.49
CA HIS A 155 -3.47 -8.62 5.37
C HIS A 155 -3.04 -8.69 6.83
N ASN A 156 -3.65 -7.88 7.68
CA ASN A 156 -3.95 -8.29 9.04
C ASN A 156 -5.25 -9.12 8.97
N ILE A 157 -5.13 -10.43 8.93
CA ILE A 157 -6.25 -11.38 8.92
C ILE A 157 -6.31 -12.02 10.31
N THR A 158 -7.16 -11.50 11.20
CA THR A 158 -7.62 -12.05 12.52
C THR A 158 -6.76 -11.67 13.75
N GLY A 159 -7.13 -11.88 15.03
CA GLY A 159 -7.89 -12.97 15.63
C GLY A 159 -7.14 -14.33 15.63
N ASN A 160 -6.16 -14.49 14.74
CA ASN A 160 -5.28 -15.64 14.61
C ASN A 160 -3.84 -15.18 14.71
N VAL A 161 -3.11 -16.18 15.15
CA VAL A 161 -1.73 -16.26 15.53
C VAL A 161 -0.81 -16.12 14.29
N PRO A 162 0.16 -15.18 14.27
CA PRO A 162 1.24 -15.13 13.27
C PRO A 162 1.87 -16.49 12.97
N LEU A 163 2.44 -16.69 11.78
CA LEU A 163 3.07 -17.98 11.41
C LEU A 163 4.54 -18.09 11.82
N LYS A 164 5.21 -16.96 12.04
CA LYS A 164 6.62 -16.88 12.44
C LYS A 164 6.82 -15.71 13.39
N TYR A 165 7.93 -15.78 14.13
CA TYR A 165 8.44 -14.63 14.84
C TYR A 165 9.08 -13.67 13.84
N GLU A 166 8.83 -12.37 14.00
CA GLU A 166 9.47 -11.34 13.17
C GLU A 166 9.59 -10.03 13.94
N LEU A 167 10.78 -9.46 13.97
CA LEU A 167 11.02 -8.08 14.36
C LEU A 167 11.18 -7.26 13.09
N TYR A 168 10.33 -6.25 12.91
CA TYR A 168 10.36 -5.39 11.72
C TYR A 168 11.35 -4.25 11.91
N GLN A 169 11.77 -3.66 10.80
CA GLN A 169 12.57 -2.44 10.85
C GLN A 169 11.72 -1.31 11.45
N ASN A 170 12.25 -0.60 12.45
CA ASN A 170 11.63 0.58 13.03
C ASN A 170 11.40 1.65 11.97
N TYR A 171 10.31 2.39 12.08
CA TYR A 171 9.96 3.47 11.16
C TYR A 171 9.49 4.72 11.92
N PRO A 172 10.05 5.90 11.63
CA PRO A 172 11.15 6.16 10.69
C PRO A 172 12.50 5.59 11.17
N ASN A 173 13.48 5.42 10.27
CA ASN A 173 14.88 5.11 10.58
C ASN A 173 15.81 5.64 9.46
N PRO A 174 16.66 6.66 9.70
CA PRO A 174 16.88 7.37 10.96
C PRO A 174 15.62 8.08 11.50
N PHE A 175 15.58 8.37 12.80
CA PHE A 175 14.40 8.96 13.47
C PHE A 175 14.77 10.15 14.37
N ASN A 176 13.78 11.03 14.63
CA ASN A 176 13.91 12.19 15.51
C ASN A 176 12.56 12.57 16.17
N PRO A 177 12.45 12.62 17.51
CA PRO A 177 13.12 11.75 18.46
C PRO A 177 12.35 10.43 18.66
N ALA A 178 11.23 10.22 17.95
CA ALA A 178 10.37 9.05 18.12
C ALA A 178 10.38 8.13 16.90
N THR A 179 10.24 6.82 17.14
CA THR A 179 10.11 5.78 16.10
C THR A 179 9.17 4.69 16.56
N VAL A 180 8.50 4.03 15.62
CA VAL A 180 7.62 2.89 15.90
C VAL A 180 8.37 1.59 15.61
N ILE A 181 8.34 0.66 16.57
CA ILE A 181 8.89 -0.69 16.44
C ILE A 181 7.72 -1.68 16.37
N ARG A 182 7.65 -2.42 15.26
CA ARG A 182 6.66 -3.47 15.03
C ARG A 182 7.29 -4.85 15.21
N PHE A 183 6.54 -5.82 15.73
CA PHE A 183 6.95 -7.23 15.77
C PHE A 183 5.73 -8.18 15.76
N SER A 184 5.95 -9.44 15.37
CA SER A 184 4.92 -10.49 15.35
C SER A 184 5.36 -11.74 16.11
N LEU A 185 4.39 -12.39 16.76
CA LEU A 185 4.59 -13.55 17.62
C LEU A 185 3.63 -14.70 17.26
N PRO A 186 4.14 -15.88 16.87
CA PRO A 186 3.33 -17.01 16.41
C PRO A 186 2.88 -17.94 17.53
N VAL A 187 3.26 -17.70 18.76
CA VAL A 187 2.80 -18.46 19.93
C VAL A 187 2.77 -17.50 21.12
N ASN A 188 1.95 -17.81 22.12
CA ASN A 188 1.96 -17.06 23.36
C ASN A 188 3.29 -17.31 24.07
N GLY A 189 3.84 -16.29 24.69
CA GLY A 189 5.15 -16.42 25.32
C GLY A 189 5.54 -15.16 26.06
N HIS A 190 6.58 -15.28 26.89
CA HIS A 190 7.20 -14.11 27.47
C HIS A 190 8.03 -13.39 26.41
N VAL A 191 7.77 -12.10 26.24
CA VAL A 191 8.41 -11.28 25.21
C VAL A 191 9.06 -10.08 25.86
N LYS A 192 10.35 -9.91 25.58
CA LYS A 192 11.13 -8.73 25.96
C LYS A 192 11.56 -7.98 24.70
N LEU A 193 11.17 -6.72 24.60
CA LEU A 193 11.66 -5.79 23.59
C LEU A 193 12.51 -4.72 24.29
N SER A 194 13.81 -4.78 24.06
CA SER A 194 14.79 -3.89 24.68
C SER A 194 15.54 -3.07 23.65
N VAL A 195 15.95 -1.87 24.03
CA VAL A 195 16.83 -0.98 23.26
C VAL A 195 18.21 -0.94 23.91
N TYR A 196 19.25 -0.97 23.08
CA TYR A 196 20.65 -0.98 23.46
C TYR A 196 21.42 0.12 22.74
N ASP A 197 22.42 0.68 23.39
CA ASP A 197 23.38 1.57 22.75
C ASP A 197 24.47 0.80 21.98
N ILE A 198 25.39 1.52 21.33
CA ILE A 198 26.50 0.93 20.56
C ILE A 198 27.47 0.09 21.40
N LEU A 199 27.49 0.27 22.73
CA LEU A 199 28.29 -0.51 23.66
C LEU A 199 27.55 -1.76 24.15
N GLY A 200 26.31 -1.99 23.70
CA GLY A 200 25.47 -3.11 24.11
C GLY A 200 24.80 -2.92 25.47
N ARG A 201 24.78 -1.71 26.03
CA ARG A 201 24.09 -1.44 27.31
C ARG A 201 22.60 -1.30 27.05
N GLU A 202 21.77 -1.98 27.84
CA GLU A 202 20.30 -1.84 27.78
C GLU A 202 19.91 -0.45 28.30
N VAL A 203 19.41 0.40 27.41
CA VAL A 203 19.07 1.80 27.73
C VAL A 203 17.57 2.01 27.90
N SER A 204 16.74 1.10 27.39
CA SER A 204 15.29 1.12 27.57
C SER A 204 14.69 -0.27 27.39
N VAL A 205 13.59 -0.54 28.09
CA VAL A 205 12.76 -1.74 27.91
C VAL A 205 11.36 -1.28 27.54
N LEU A 206 10.97 -1.54 26.30
CA LEU A 206 9.69 -1.09 25.74
C LEU A 206 8.56 -2.07 26.09
N LEU A 207 8.91 -3.35 26.25
CA LEU A 207 7.97 -4.40 26.61
C LEU A 207 8.71 -5.51 27.35
N ASN A 208 8.11 -6.05 28.42
CA ASN A 208 8.65 -7.21 29.13
C ASN A 208 7.55 -7.99 29.85
N GLN A 209 6.72 -8.71 29.09
CA GLN A 209 5.58 -9.41 29.66
C GLN A 209 5.16 -10.60 28.80
N LYS A 210 4.30 -11.46 29.35
CA LYS A 210 3.64 -12.51 28.57
C LYS A 210 2.53 -11.89 27.74
N ILE A 211 2.55 -12.09 26.43
CA ILE A 211 1.49 -11.65 25.53
C ILE A 211 1.00 -12.82 24.67
N ASN A 212 -0.24 -12.71 24.24
CA ASN A 212 -0.85 -13.68 23.33
C ASN A 212 -0.21 -13.59 21.94
N PRO A 213 -0.44 -14.57 21.06
CA PRO A 213 0.02 -14.46 19.70
C PRO A 213 -0.64 -13.29 18.99
N GLY A 214 0.13 -12.58 18.17
CA GLY A 214 -0.35 -11.39 17.48
C GLY A 214 0.77 -10.55 16.91
N THR A 215 0.39 -9.51 16.19
CA THR A 215 1.30 -8.46 15.71
C THR A 215 1.10 -7.22 16.56
N TYR A 216 2.20 -6.63 17.01
CA TYR A 216 2.25 -5.55 17.98
C TYR A 216 3.10 -4.39 17.46
N GLU A 217 2.78 -3.19 17.92
CA GLU A 217 3.56 -1.98 17.71
C GLU A 217 3.78 -1.27 19.04
N THR A 218 4.95 -0.68 19.20
CA THR A 218 5.24 0.24 20.30
C THR A 218 6.07 1.41 19.79
N GLU A 219 5.80 2.59 20.33
CA GLU A 219 6.65 3.75 20.10
C GLU A 219 7.85 3.72 21.06
N TRP A 220 9.01 4.13 20.57
CA TRP A 220 10.13 4.53 21.40
C TRP A 220 10.40 6.01 21.19
N ASN A 221 10.12 6.82 22.23
CA ASN A 221 10.51 8.22 22.29
C ASN A 221 11.90 8.33 22.91
N ALA A 222 12.88 8.71 22.10
CA ALA A 222 14.29 8.81 22.48
C ALA A 222 14.73 10.25 22.79
N SER A 223 13.83 11.14 23.21
CA SER A 223 14.14 12.55 23.46
C SER A 223 15.25 12.76 24.50
N GLU A 224 15.41 11.83 25.44
CA GLU A 224 16.43 11.88 26.50
C GLU A 224 17.77 11.24 26.11
N TYR A 225 17.89 10.67 24.90
CA TYR A 225 19.08 9.96 24.46
C TYR A 225 19.87 10.75 23.40
N PRO A 226 21.21 10.62 23.33
CA PRO A 226 22.03 11.32 22.33
C PRO A 226 21.88 10.74 20.93
N SER A 227 22.07 11.55 19.88
CA SER A 227 22.16 11.07 18.50
C SER A 227 23.19 9.95 18.36
N GLY A 228 22.89 8.93 17.55
CA GLY A 228 23.79 7.79 17.38
C GLY A 228 23.09 6.52 16.93
N VAL A 229 23.87 5.45 16.88
CA VAL A 229 23.38 4.11 16.54
C VAL A 229 22.88 3.41 17.80
N TYR A 230 21.68 2.87 17.70
CA TYR A 230 21.07 2.02 18.71
C TYR A 230 20.69 0.68 18.09
N PHE A 231 20.50 -0.31 18.93
CA PHE A 231 19.99 -1.62 18.54
C PHE A 231 18.75 -1.92 19.36
N TYR A 232 17.78 -2.62 18.78
CA TYR A 232 16.64 -3.13 19.51
C TYR A 232 16.51 -4.61 19.26
N THR A 233 16.23 -5.35 20.33
CA THR A 233 16.18 -6.80 20.32
C THR A 233 14.83 -7.26 20.82
N LEU A 234 14.15 -8.06 20.00
CA LEU A 234 12.99 -8.83 20.39
C LEU A 234 13.48 -10.21 20.85
N LYS A 235 13.27 -10.53 22.12
CA LYS A 235 13.61 -11.81 22.72
C LYS A 235 12.38 -12.52 23.24
N THR A 236 12.28 -13.79 22.92
CA THR A 236 11.32 -14.76 23.46
C THR A 236 12.08 -16.02 23.88
N ASP A 237 11.38 -17.04 24.36
CA ASP A 237 12.00 -18.31 24.75
C ASP A 237 12.72 -19.00 23.58
N ASN A 238 12.19 -18.89 22.36
CA ASN A 238 12.68 -19.63 21.18
C ASN A 238 13.11 -18.74 20.01
N PHE A 239 13.11 -17.42 20.18
CA PHE A 239 13.44 -16.47 19.12
C PHE A 239 14.15 -15.25 19.69
N SER A 240 15.22 -14.84 19.01
CA SER A 240 15.91 -13.58 19.27
C SER A 240 16.28 -12.94 17.94
N GLN A 241 15.82 -11.71 17.72
CA GLN A 241 16.21 -10.93 16.56
C GLN A 241 16.57 -9.52 17.00
N THR A 242 17.68 -9.02 16.46
CA THR A 242 18.16 -7.67 16.72
C THR A 242 18.17 -6.88 15.42
N LYS A 243 17.79 -5.61 15.50
CA LYS A 243 17.87 -4.67 14.40
C LYS A 243 18.53 -3.38 14.84
N LYS A 244 19.13 -2.68 13.88
CA LYS A 244 19.84 -1.41 14.07
C LYS A 244 18.91 -0.25 13.76
N MET A 245 18.98 0.82 14.55
CA MET A 245 18.34 2.10 14.30
C MET A 245 19.30 3.27 14.54
N VAL A 246 19.00 4.42 13.94
CA VAL A 246 19.83 5.63 14.00
C VAL A 246 18.97 6.79 14.50
N LEU A 247 19.32 7.33 15.66
CA LEU A 247 18.72 8.55 16.19
C LEU A 247 19.50 9.76 15.66
N ILE A 248 18.78 10.73 15.13
CA ILE A 248 19.33 12.03 14.71
C ILE A 248 18.57 13.11 15.46
N LYS A 249 19.28 14.04 16.07
CA LYS A 249 18.75 15.27 16.67
C LYS A 249 19.20 16.46 15.84
#